data_AF-A0A9D8AJK1-F1
#
_entry.id   AF-A0A9D8AJK1-F1
#
_cell.length_a   1.000
_cell.length_b   1.000
_cell.length_c   1.000
_cell.angle_alpha   90.00
_cell.angle_beta   90.00
_cell.angle_gamma   90.00
#
_symmetry.space_group_name_H-M   'P 1'
#
loop_
_entity.id
_entity.type
_entity.pdbx_description
1 polymer ?
#
loop_
_entity_poly.entity_id
_entity_poly.type
_entity_poly.pdbx_seq_one_letter_code
_entity_poly.pdbx_strand_id
1 'polypeptide(L)'
;MDETKKYTAIHFDIGFDYVETMGLRIKNGRSFQRTLKTDQEKAVIVNEAFVNQMGLFGLISLTISKRMKEISIRKVLGASAYDIIQFINKDFMILIILASVIALPGSYFTLTYIFDGLFKYNCGVGSLALIVSFVFVIATALLTVSSLVYKAAISNPSDNLRFE
;
A
#
# COMPACT_ATOMS: atom_id res chain seq x y z
N MET A 1 -10.71 0.26 -22.48
CA MET A 1 -9.75 -0.86 -22.34
C MET A 1 -8.36 -0.23 -22.35
N ASP A 2 -7.46 -0.70 -21.47
CA ASP A 2 -6.05 -0.28 -21.31
C ASP A 2 -5.76 0.93 -20.38
N GLU A 3 -6.13 0.83 -19.10
CA GLU A 3 -5.36 1.51 -18.04
C GLU A 3 -4.13 0.65 -17.70
N THR A 4 -3.11 0.62 -18.56
CA THR A 4 -1.79 0.09 -18.19
C THR A 4 -1.17 1.02 -17.15
N LYS A 5 -1.52 0.78 -15.87
CA LYS A 5 -0.89 1.45 -14.74
C LYS A 5 0.61 1.15 -14.78
N LYS A 6 1.40 2.17 -15.10
CA LYS A 6 2.85 2.10 -15.19
C LYS A 6 3.41 2.14 -13.78
N TYR A 7 4.01 1.03 -13.35
CA TYR A 7 4.74 0.95 -12.09
C TYR A 7 6.22 1.14 -12.36
N THR A 8 6.84 2.08 -11.67
CA THR A 8 8.30 2.21 -11.67
C THR A 8 8.86 1.15 -10.73
N ALA A 9 9.36 0.05 -11.30
CA ALA A 9 10.08 -0.98 -10.57
C ALA A 9 11.58 -0.86 -10.89
N ILE A 10 12.42 -1.15 -9.89
CA ILE A 10 13.84 -1.39 -10.14
C ILE A 10 13.90 -2.71 -10.90
N HIS A 11 14.27 -2.64 -12.18
CA HIS A 11 14.48 -3.81 -13.03
C HIS A 11 15.97 -4.08 -13.12
N PHE A 12 16.32 -5.36 -13.15
CA PHE A 12 17.66 -5.82 -13.46
C PHE A 12 17.55 -6.62 -14.74
N ASP A 13 18.33 -6.25 -15.75
CA ASP A 13 18.45 -7.05 -16.96
C ASP A 13 19.26 -8.31 -16.63
N ILE A 14 18.54 -9.41 -16.41
CA ILE A 14 19.11 -10.70 -16.07
C ILE A 14 18.95 -11.69 -17.23
N GLY A 15 19.91 -12.61 -17.37
CA GLY A 15 19.82 -13.68 -18.36
C GLY A 15 18.79 -14.75 -17.99
N PHE A 16 18.36 -15.53 -18.99
CA PHE A 16 17.38 -16.63 -18.84
C PHE A 16 17.73 -17.62 -17.73
N ASP A 17 19.02 -17.86 -17.51
CA ASP A 17 19.51 -18.87 -16.57
C ASP A 17 19.85 -18.27 -15.18
N TYR A 18 19.54 -16.99 -14.95
CA TYR A 18 19.87 -16.28 -13.71
C TYR A 18 19.28 -16.96 -12.47
N VAL A 19 18.01 -17.37 -12.56
CA VAL A 19 17.30 -18.04 -11.46
C VAL A 19 18.00 -19.33 -11.07
N GLU A 20 18.42 -20.13 -12.06
CA GLU A 20 19.10 -21.40 -11.83
C GLU A 20 20.55 -21.19 -11.34
N THR A 21 21.26 -20.23 -11.93
CA THR A 21 22.66 -19.89 -11.57
C THR A 21 22.77 -19.38 -10.14
N MET A 22 21.79 -18.59 -9.68
CA MET A 22 21.74 -18.05 -8.32
C MET A 22 21.15 -19.04 -7.31
N GLY A 23 20.77 -20.25 -7.73
CA GLY A 23 20.11 -21.23 -6.86
C GLY A 23 18.74 -20.78 -6.35
N LEU A 24 18.08 -19.84 -7.03
CA LEU A 24 16.79 -19.31 -6.64
C LEU A 24 15.69 -20.32 -6.99
N ARG A 25 14.75 -20.53 -6.05
CA ARG A 25 13.59 -21.40 -6.27
C ARG A 25 12.37 -20.56 -6.62
N ILE A 26 11.74 -20.87 -7.75
CA ILE A 26 10.46 -20.27 -8.12
C ILE A 26 9.38 -20.82 -7.19
N LYS A 27 8.75 -19.92 -6.43
CA LYS A 27 7.65 -20.27 -5.51
C LYS A 27 6.37 -20.63 -6.27
N ASN A 28 6.04 -19.87 -7.31
CA ASN A 28 4.87 -20.06 -8.17
C ASN A 28 5.19 -19.65 -9.62
N GLY A 29 4.61 -20.35 -10.59
CA GLY A 29 4.81 -20.07 -12.02
C GLY A 29 5.99 -20.84 -12.63
N ARG A 30 6.74 -20.20 -13.52
CA ARG A 30 7.86 -20.80 -14.26
C ARG A 30 9.00 -19.79 -14.49
N SER A 31 10.21 -20.29 -14.71
CA SER A 31 11.35 -19.47 -15.15
C SER A 31 11.22 -19.09 -16.64
N PHE A 32 12.03 -18.13 -17.08
CA PHE A 32 12.07 -17.66 -18.47
C PHE A 32 12.48 -18.78 -19.42
N GLN A 33 11.75 -18.96 -20.52
CA GLN A 33 12.07 -19.95 -21.55
C GLN A 33 12.61 -19.26 -22.80
N ARG A 34 13.79 -19.69 -23.26
CA ARG A 34 14.44 -19.15 -24.48
C ARG A 34 13.62 -19.38 -25.75
N THR A 35 12.74 -20.37 -25.76
CA THR A 35 11.88 -20.74 -26.89
C THR A 35 10.70 -19.80 -27.08
N LEU A 36 10.34 -19.01 -26.07
CA LEU A 36 9.17 -18.15 -26.10
C LEU A 36 9.58 -16.70 -26.37
N LYS A 37 9.25 -16.21 -27.56
CA LYS A 37 9.52 -14.81 -27.94
C LYS A 37 8.87 -13.79 -26.99
N THR A 38 7.72 -14.14 -26.41
CA THR A 38 7.06 -13.31 -25.39
C THR A 38 7.91 -13.13 -24.13
N ASP A 39 8.73 -14.12 -23.78
CA ASP A 39 9.58 -14.07 -22.59
C ASP A 39 10.79 -13.15 -22.81
N GLN A 40 11.21 -12.94 -24.05
CA GLN A 40 12.27 -11.99 -24.42
C GLN A 40 11.81 -10.54 -24.37
N GLU A 41 10.55 -10.28 -24.70
CA GLU A 41 10.05 -8.90 -24.87
C GLU A 41 9.21 -8.39 -23.70
N LYS A 42 8.50 -9.27 -22.98
CA LYS A 42 7.42 -8.85 -22.06
C LYS A 42 7.34 -9.59 -20.74
N ALA A 43 8.02 -10.73 -20.57
CA ALA A 43 7.94 -11.46 -19.32
C ALA A 43 8.78 -10.79 -18.22
N VAL A 44 8.29 -10.87 -16.99
CA VAL A 44 8.96 -10.35 -15.80
C VAL A 44 8.81 -11.35 -14.67
N ILE A 45 9.90 -11.60 -13.94
CA ILE A 45 9.88 -12.34 -12.68
C ILE A 45 9.94 -11.31 -11.56
N VAL A 46 9.02 -11.43 -10.61
CA VAL A 46 8.91 -10.52 -9.46
C VAL A 46 9.17 -11.28 -8.17
N ASN A 47 9.71 -10.59 -7.17
CA ASN A 47 9.89 -11.17 -5.85
C ASN A 47 8.60 -11.10 -5.03
N GLU A 48 8.55 -11.87 -3.94
CA GLU A 48 7.37 -11.93 -3.07
C GLU A 48 7.07 -10.59 -2.39
N ALA A 49 8.11 -9.82 -2.04
CA ALA A 49 7.94 -8.49 -1.45
C ALA A 49 7.19 -7.52 -2.39
N PHE A 50 7.52 -7.53 -3.67
CA PHE A 50 6.83 -6.70 -4.68
C PHE A 50 5.36 -7.09 -4.80
N VAL A 51 5.05 -8.39 -4.85
CA VAL A 51 3.67 -8.89 -4.90
C VAL A 51 2.86 -8.44 -3.67
N ASN A 52 3.45 -8.52 -2.47
CA ASN A 52 2.79 -8.09 -1.24
C ASN A 52 2.49 -6.57 -1.22
N GLN A 53 3.41 -5.75 -1.73
CA GLN A 53 3.22 -4.31 -1.86
C GLN A 53 2.14 -3.96 -2.90
N MET A 54 2.10 -4.70 -4.01
CA MET A 54 1.03 -4.56 -5.01
C MET A 54 -0.34 -4.95 -4.45
N GLY A 55 -0.42 -5.86 -3.47
CA GLY A 55 -1.69 -6.22 -2.82
C GLY A 55 -2.36 -5.03 -2.13
N LEU A 56 -1.65 -4.35 -1.22
CA LEU A 56 -2.19 -3.19 -0.50
C LEU A 56 -2.46 -2.01 -1.44
N PHE A 57 -1.52 -1.70 -2.34
CA PHE A 57 -1.70 -0.64 -3.32
C PHE A 57 -2.86 -0.95 -4.28
N GLY A 58 -2.97 -2.19 -4.74
CA GLY A 58 -4.03 -2.69 -5.61
C GLY A 58 -5.40 -2.58 -4.95
N LEU A 59 -5.51 -2.92 -3.66
CA LEU A 59 -6.74 -2.75 -2.88
C LEU A 59 -7.14 -1.28 -2.73
N ILE A 60 -6.19 -0.39 -2.45
CA ILE A 60 -6.45 1.06 -2.35
C ILE A 60 -6.87 1.60 -3.72
N SER A 61 -6.16 1.22 -4.79
CA SER A 61 -6.49 1.63 -6.15
C SER A 61 -7.86 1.12 -6.58
N LEU A 62 -8.23 -0.12 -6.26
CA LEU A 62 -9.55 -0.66 -6.56
C LEU A 62 -10.65 0.08 -5.79
N THR A 63 -10.38 0.45 -4.54
CA THR A 63 -11.32 1.23 -3.71
C THR A 63 -11.54 2.62 -4.29
N ILE A 64 -10.47 3.28 -4.75
CA ILE A 64 -10.55 4.58 -5.44
C ILE A 64 -11.32 4.44 -6.76
N SER A 65 -11.01 3.43 -7.58
CA SER A 65 -11.73 3.18 -8.83
C SER A 65 -13.22 2.88 -8.62
N LYS A 66 -13.59 2.12 -7.58
CA LYS A 66 -15.00 1.85 -7.23
C LYS A 66 -15.76 3.13 -6.84
N ARG A 67 -15.09 4.08 -6.21
CA ARG A 67 -15.66 5.37 -5.78
C ARG A 67 -15.44 6.50 -6.79
N MET A 68 -14.85 6.19 -7.94
CA MET A 68 -14.55 7.18 -8.97
C MET A 68 -15.82 7.88 -9.47
N LYS A 69 -16.95 7.19 -9.58
CA LYS A 69 -18.23 7.82 -9.97
C LYS A 69 -18.64 8.95 -9.01
N GLU A 70 -18.54 8.74 -7.71
CA GLU A 70 -18.88 9.76 -6.70
C GLU A 70 -17.89 10.94 -6.74
N ILE A 71 -16.61 10.64 -6.91
CA ILE A 71 -15.53 11.64 -7.01
C ILE A 71 -15.72 12.50 -8.26
N SER A 72 -16.03 11.89 -9.41
CA SER A 72 -16.26 12.58 -10.68
C SER A 72 -17.49 13.48 -10.63
N ILE A 73 -18.60 13.02 -10.03
CA ILE A 73 -19.80 13.86 -9.84
C ILE A 73 -19.47 15.08 -8.98
N ARG A 74 -18.76 14.91 -7.85
CA ARG A 74 -18.34 16.04 -7.01
C ARG A 74 -17.42 17.01 -7.74
N LYS A 75 -16.46 16.52 -8.52
CA LYS A 75 -15.54 17.35 -9.30
C LYS A 75 -16.29 18.22 -10.33
N VAL A 76 -17.28 17.65 -11.03
CA VAL A 76 -18.12 18.38 -12.00
C VAL A 76 -19.01 19.42 -11.31
N LEU A 77 -19.45 19.15 -10.08
CA LEU A 77 -20.20 20.11 -9.25
C LEU A 77 -19.32 21.22 -8.64
N GLY A 78 -18.04 21.31 -9.03
CA GLY A 78 -17.14 22.38 -8.59
C GLY A 78 -16.36 22.08 -7.31
N ALA A 79 -16.38 20.83 -6.81
CA ALA A 79 -15.55 20.46 -5.67
C ALA A 79 -14.06 20.58 -6.01
N SER A 80 -13.32 21.27 -5.15
CA SER A 80 -11.88 21.44 -5.30
C SER A 80 -11.15 20.12 -5.11
N ALA A 81 -9.88 20.05 -5.55
CA ALA A 81 -9.04 18.89 -5.25
C ALA A 81 -8.93 18.63 -3.74
N TYR A 82 -8.99 19.67 -2.91
CA TYR A 82 -8.95 19.59 -1.46
C TYR A 82 -10.19 18.87 -0.88
N ASP A 83 -11.38 19.15 -1.40
CA ASP A 83 -12.63 18.53 -0.94
C ASP A 83 -12.64 17.03 -1.18
N ILE A 84 -12.07 16.59 -2.31
CA ILE A 84 -11.92 15.18 -2.64
C ILE A 84 -10.90 14.50 -1.72
N ILE A 85 -9.78 15.17 -1.46
CA ILE A 85 -8.75 14.67 -0.54
C ILE A 85 -9.32 14.49 0.88
N GLN A 86 -10.06 15.48 1.38
CA GLN A 86 -10.67 15.41 2.70
C GLN A 86 -11.76 14.34 2.79
N PHE A 87 -12.58 14.20 1.74
CA PHE A 87 -13.60 13.14 1.66
C PHE A 87 -12.99 11.75 1.77
N ILE A 88 -11.90 11.48 1.06
CA ILE A 88 -11.22 10.20 1.12
C ILE A 88 -10.50 10.01 2.47
N ASN A 89 -9.80 11.02 2.98
CA ASN A 89 -9.10 10.96 4.26
C ASN A 89 -10.04 10.63 5.44
N LYS A 90 -11.30 11.07 5.39
CA LYS A 90 -12.27 10.82 6.46
C LYS A 90 -12.53 9.33 6.68
N ASP A 91 -12.63 8.55 5.61
CA ASP A 91 -12.87 7.11 5.71
C ASP A 91 -11.65 6.37 6.26
N PHE A 92 -10.45 6.79 5.86
CA PHE A 92 -9.20 6.26 6.41
C PHE A 92 -9.01 6.62 7.89
N MET A 93 -9.40 7.82 8.30
CA MET A 93 -9.38 8.21 9.72
C MET A 93 -10.21 7.29 10.59
N ILE A 94 -11.43 6.93 10.14
CA ILE A 94 -12.30 6.02 10.90
C ILE A 94 -11.63 4.65 11.07
N LEU A 95 -11.00 4.12 10.00
CA LEU A 95 -10.26 2.87 10.06
C LEU A 95 -9.05 2.94 11.02
N ILE A 96 -8.27 4.03 10.96
CA ILE A 96 -7.11 4.23 11.84
C ILE A 96 -7.53 4.31 13.29
N ILE A 97 -8.63 5.03 13.60
CA ILE A 97 -9.15 5.13 14.97
C ILE A 97 -9.61 3.76 15.47
N LEU A 98 -10.37 3.02 14.67
CA LEU A 98 -10.80 1.66 15.02
C LEU A 98 -9.61 0.72 15.28
N ALA A 99 -8.61 0.74 14.38
CA ALA A 99 -7.39 -0.03 14.57
C ALA A 99 -6.65 0.39 15.84
N SER A 100 -6.62 1.68 16.15
CA SER A 100 -5.96 2.22 17.33
C SER A 100 -6.61 1.80 18.64
N VAL A 101 -7.94 1.79 18.67
CA VAL A 101 -8.72 1.33 19.83
C VAL A 101 -8.43 -0.15 20.14
N ILE A 102 -8.20 -0.98 19.13
CA ILE A 102 -7.88 -2.41 19.31
C ILE A 102 -6.39 -2.60 19.65
N ALA A 103 -5.51 -1.81 19.04
CA ALA A 103 -4.08 -1.94 19.23
C ALA A 103 -3.60 -1.42 20.60
N LEU A 104 -4.28 -0.46 21.23
CA LEU A 104 -3.97 -0.01 22.60
C LEU A 104 -4.00 -1.15 23.64
N PRO A 105 -5.13 -1.87 23.82
CA PRO A 105 -5.19 -2.99 24.77
C PRO A 105 -4.29 -4.14 24.31
N GLY A 106 -4.27 -4.46 23.00
CA GLY A 106 -3.42 -5.52 22.47
C GLY A 106 -1.92 -5.30 22.75
N SER A 107 -1.46 -4.05 22.59
CA SER A 107 -0.07 -3.66 22.87
C SER A 107 0.23 -3.74 24.36
N TYR A 108 -0.67 -3.25 25.22
CA TYR A 108 -0.50 -3.32 26.67
C TYR A 108 -0.35 -4.77 27.15
N PHE A 109 -1.27 -5.67 26.78
CA PHE A 109 -1.20 -7.08 27.18
C PHE A 109 0.04 -7.80 26.67
N THR A 110 0.43 -7.53 25.41
CA THR A 110 1.62 -8.16 24.82
C THR A 110 2.88 -7.71 25.53
N LEU A 111 2.99 -6.41 25.83
CA LEU A 111 4.15 -5.87 26.54
C LEU A 111 4.23 -6.39 27.96
N THR A 112 3.12 -6.41 28.72
CA THR A 112 3.13 -6.98 30.08
C THR A 112 3.51 -8.46 30.06
N TYR A 113 2.95 -9.25 29.14
CA TYR A 113 3.26 -10.67 29.01
C TYR A 113 4.73 -10.93 28.67
N ILE A 114 5.31 -10.14 27.75
CA ILE A 114 6.72 -10.27 27.35
C ILE A 114 7.66 -9.81 28.47
N PHE A 115 7.38 -8.65 29.09
CA PHE A 115 8.23 -8.11 30.14
C PHE A 115 8.22 -9.00 31.37
N ASP A 116 7.05 -9.48 31.82
CA ASP A 116 6.96 -10.39 32.97
C ASP A 116 7.59 -11.76 32.70
N GLY A 117 7.61 -12.20 31.43
CA GLY A 117 8.20 -13.48 31.02
C GLY A 117 9.71 -13.47 30.84
N LEU A 118 10.31 -12.35 30.40
CA LEU A 118 11.73 -12.28 30.00
C LEU A 118 12.61 -11.44 30.93
N PHE A 119 12.06 -10.47 31.65
CA PHE A 119 12.82 -9.55 32.46
C PHE A 119 12.28 -9.55 33.90
N LYS A 120 13.17 -9.75 34.87
CA LYS A 120 12.85 -9.78 36.31
C LYS A 120 12.94 -8.39 36.97
N TYR A 121 13.49 -7.42 36.23
CA TYR A 121 13.66 -6.02 36.64
C TYR A 121 13.19 -5.13 35.48
N ASN A 122 11.94 -4.68 35.58
CA ASN A 122 11.25 -4.00 34.49
C ASN A 122 10.87 -2.64 35.03
N CYS A 123 11.23 -1.55 34.33
CA CYS A 123 10.41 -0.36 34.48
C CYS A 123 9.07 -0.71 33.83
N GLY A 124 7.98 -0.64 34.59
CA GLY A 124 6.64 -0.99 34.07
C GLY A 124 6.36 -0.25 32.76
N VAL A 125 5.44 -0.77 31.96
CA VAL A 125 5.10 -0.20 30.65
C VAL A 125 4.75 1.28 30.82
N GLY A 126 5.65 2.17 30.39
CA GLY A 126 5.45 3.60 30.48
C GLY A 126 4.25 3.98 29.61
N SER A 127 3.14 4.34 30.24
CA SER A 127 1.90 4.75 29.54
C SER A 127 2.16 5.91 28.56
N LEU A 128 3.10 6.79 28.90
CA LEU A 128 3.55 7.90 28.06
C LEU A 128 4.23 7.43 26.76
N ALA A 129 5.04 6.37 26.83
CA ALA A 129 5.70 5.80 25.64
C ALA A 129 4.66 5.21 24.68
N LEU A 130 3.63 4.52 25.18
CA LEU A 130 2.54 4.00 24.36
C LEU A 130 1.78 5.10 23.64
N ILE A 131 1.45 6.20 24.33
CA ILE A 131 0.75 7.34 23.73
C ILE A 131 1.61 7.98 22.64
N VAL A 132 2.91 8.20 22.89
CA VAL A 132 3.83 8.80 21.90
C VAL A 132 3.96 7.91 20.65
N SER A 133 4.12 6.60 20.82
CA SER A 133 4.16 5.66 19.69
C SER A 133 2.86 5.66 18.90
N PHE A 134 1.71 5.75 19.58
CA PHE A 134 0.40 5.82 18.93
C PHE A 134 0.23 7.06 18.07
N VAL A 135 0.56 8.23 18.63
CA VAL A 135 0.50 9.51 17.91
C VAL A 135 1.42 9.47 16.70
N PHE A 136 2.61 8.88 16.85
CA PHE A 136 3.57 8.74 15.75
C PHE A 136 3.05 7.85 14.61
N VAL A 137 2.44 6.71 14.94
CA VAL A 137 1.81 5.81 13.94
C VAL A 137 0.67 6.51 13.21
N ILE A 138 -0.20 7.23 13.93
CA ILE A 138 -1.30 7.99 13.32
C ILE A 138 -0.74 9.07 12.38
N ALA A 139 0.29 9.81 12.81
CA ALA A 139 0.91 10.85 12.00
C ALA A 139 1.52 10.29 10.69
N THR A 140 2.26 9.20 10.77
CA THR A 140 2.87 8.55 9.59
C THR A 140 1.82 7.97 8.64
N ALA A 141 0.74 7.39 9.17
CA ALA A 141 -0.37 6.88 8.37
C ALA A 141 -1.09 8.01 7.61
N LEU A 142 -1.41 9.11 8.30
CA LEU A 142 -2.05 10.27 7.67
C LEU A 142 -1.18 10.89 6.58
N LEU A 143 0.12 11.05 6.81
CA LEU A 143 1.06 11.54 5.81
C LEU A 143 1.09 10.64 4.57
N THR A 144 1.10 9.32 4.78
CA THR A 144 1.15 8.34 3.69
C THR A 144 -0.11 8.37 2.84
N VAL A 145 -1.29 8.29 3.48
CA VAL A 145 -2.59 8.32 2.78
C VAL A 145 -2.77 9.64 2.06
N SER A 146 -2.48 10.77 2.72
CA SER A 146 -2.64 12.10 2.11
C SER A 146 -1.74 12.25 0.88
N SER A 147 -0.52 11.70 0.91
CA SER A 147 0.39 11.68 -0.25
C SER A 147 -0.16 10.85 -1.42
N LEU A 148 -0.76 9.69 -1.13
CA LEU A 148 -1.31 8.78 -2.13
C LEU A 148 -2.57 9.37 -2.79
N VAL A 149 -3.45 9.96 -1.99
CA VAL A 149 -4.68 10.59 -2.45
C VAL A 149 -4.38 11.86 -3.23
N TYR A 150 -3.42 12.68 -2.78
CA TYR A 150 -2.98 13.87 -3.52
C TYR A 150 -2.50 13.52 -4.93
N LYS A 151 -1.63 12.50 -5.06
CA LYS A 151 -1.17 12.01 -6.38
C LYS A 151 -2.34 11.53 -7.25
N ALA A 152 -3.30 10.81 -6.67
CA ALA A 152 -4.48 10.34 -7.40
C ALA A 152 -5.45 11.47 -7.81
N ALA A 153 -5.63 12.49 -6.97
CA ALA A 153 -6.58 13.59 -7.20
C ALA A 153 -6.09 14.62 -8.24
N ILE A 154 -4.77 14.75 -8.40
CA ILE A 154 -4.13 15.62 -9.41
C ILE A 154 -4.03 14.92 -10.77
N SER A 155 -4.13 13.60 -10.80
CA SER A 155 -4.31 12.87 -12.06
C SER A 155 -5.65 13.29 -12.64
N ASN A 156 -5.64 14.08 -13.72
CA ASN A 156 -6.84 14.74 -14.23
C ASN A 156 -7.82 13.70 -14.80
N PRO A 157 -9.07 13.61 -14.30
CA PRO A 157 -10.06 12.65 -14.80
C PRO A 157 -10.60 12.98 -16.20
N SER A 158 -10.27 14.15 -16.73
CA SER A 158 -10.71 14.63 -18.05
C SER A 158 -10.10 13.88 -19.23
N ASP A 159 -9.01 13.14 -19.04
CA ASP A 159 -8.40 12.34 -20.11
C ASP A 159 -9.17 11.02 -20.37
N ASN A 160 -9.94 10.54 -19.39
CA ASN A 160 -10.75 9.33 -19.49
C ASN A 160 -12.17 9.55 -20.05
N LEU A 161 -12.58 10.80 -20.29
CA LEU A 161 -13.94 11.14 -20.77
C LEU A 161 -13.98 11.55 -22.25
N ARG A 162 -12.84 11.55 -22.96
CA ARG A 162 -12.75 11.95 -24.38
C ARG A 162 -12.61 10.78 -25.35
N PHE A 163 -12.74 9.55 -24.85
CA PHE A 163 -12.64 8.32 -25.65
C PHE A 163 -13.92 7.47 -25.64
N GLU A 164 -15.06 8.11 -25.40
CA GLU A 164 -16.36 7.61 -25.86
C GLU A 164 -16.92 8.55 -26.93
#